data_AF-I8U312-F1
#
_entry.id   AF-I8U312-F1
#
_cell.length_a   1.000
_cell.length_b   1.000
_cell.length_c   1.000
_cell.angle_alpha   90.00
_cell.angle_beta   90.00
_cell.angle_gamma   90.00
#
_symmetry.space_group_name_H-M   'P 1'
#
loop_
_entity.id
_entity.type
_entity.pdbx_description
1 polymer ?
#
loop_
_entity_poly.entity_id
_entity_poly.type
_entity_poly.pdbx_seq_one_letter_code
_entity_poly.pdbx_strand_id
1 'polypeptide(L)'
;MMMNPCPDYSTPWKLHWPDHISSERFETMCLAVVNGQATGQIASQYKVCIFARAVTYINRWLRICTSRELAQALEASKKKYITAALRSIQELDILHKPSLLMLQSLLSAVNLMQTLGDTTQAWTLTAFASRLVVALGYHSVDARMLEECDRNHEIRRCIRWCYYYDKVLSMLLVRPPSLPALSVEPASLLLPRQADPLDMKGNILIKLAHVLDGALSVLTPGDGIPDNQALGAITRLEVELQDIWEEFGLIPHQGV
;
A
#
# COMPACT_ATOMS: atom_id res chain seq x y z
N MET A 1 32.82 14.64 31.42
CA MET A 1 32.92 14.43 29.97
C MET A 1 31.56 13.89 29.53
N MET A 2 30.66 14.77 29.10
CA MET A 2 29.32 14.38 28.64
C MET A 2 29.45 13.85 27.21
N MET A 3 29.07 12.60 26.98
CA MET A 3 28.89 12.06 25.63
C MET A 3 27.65 12.71 25.03
N ASN A 4 27.87 13.61 24.07
CA ASN A 4 26.80 14.03 23.17
C ASN A 4 26.33 12.81 22.36
N PRO A 5 25.02 12.52 22.29
CA PRO A 5 24.51 11.50 21.37
C PRO A 5 24.78 11.97 19.93
N CYS A 6 25.37 11.10 19.13
CA CYS A 6 25.56 11.31 17.69
C CYS A 6 24.18 11.53 17.02
N PRO A 7 23.94 12.67 16.33
CA PRO A 7 22.64 12.98 15.76
C PRO A 7 22.56 12.46 14.33
N ASP A 8 22.39 11.16 14.13
CA ASP A 8 22.07 10.63 12.78
C ASP A 8 21.03 9.50 12.73
N TYR A 9 20.35 9.24 13.85
CA TYR A 9 19.12 8.43 13.88
C TYR A 9 17.85 9.27 13.64
N SER A 10 17.99 10.57 13.37
CA SER A 10 16.95 11.60 13.45
C SER A 10 16.21 11.88 12.14
N THR A 11 15.97 10.87 11.31
CA THR A 11 14.99 11.00 10.21
C THR A 11 13.90 9.93 10.34
N PRO A 12 12.84 10.20 11.14
CA PRO A 12 11.73 9.27 11.39
C PRO A 12 11.09 8.70 10.11
N TRP A 13 11.15 9.44 9.01
CA TRP A 13 10.61 9.04 7.72
C TRP A 13 11.38 7.90 7.04
N LYS A 14 12.65 7.64 7.38
CA LYS A 14 13.43 6.52 6.78
C LYS A 14 12.81 5.15 7.10
N LEU A 15 12.17 5.04 8.27
CA LEU A 15 11.55 3.81 8.75
C LEU A 15 10.06 3.70 8.41
N HIS A 16 9.44 4.78 7.95
CA HIS A 16 8.03 4.79 7.60
C HIS A 16 7.79 4.39 6.13
N TRP A 17 6.69 3.69 5.89
CA TRP A 17 6.13 3.43 4.57
C TRP A 17 4.86 4.28 4.45
N PRO A 18 4.59 4.93 3.30
CA PRO A 18 3.28 5.49 3.08
C PRO A 18 2.26 4.35 3.23
N ASP A 19 1.28 4.54 4.11
CA ASP A 19 0.35 3.51 4.56
C ASP A 19 -1.07 3.97 4.20
N HIS A 20 -1.98 3.02 4.00
CA HIS A 20 -3.41 3.34 3.85
C HIS A 20 -4.06 3.74 5.18
N ILE A 21 -3.38 3.48 6.31
CA ILE A 21 -3.86 3.77 7.67
C ILE A 21 -3.13 5.01 8.24
N SER A 22 -3.91 6.02 8.63
CA SER A 22 -3.38 7.22 9.31
C SER A 22 -2.72 6.88 10.65
N SER A 23 -1.76 7.70 11.11
CA SER A 23 -1.09 7.45 12.40
C SER A 23 -2.07 7.49 13.58
N GLU A 24 -3.03 8.42 13.59
CA GLU A 24 -4.07 8.53 14.60
C GLU A 24 -4.95 7.26 14.64
N ARG A 25 -5.35 6.77 13.47
CA ARG A 25 -6.13 5.54 13.38
C ARG A 25 -5.34 4.32 13.82
N PHE A 26 -4.07 4.26 13.44
CA PHE A 26 -3.17 3.18 13.85
C PHE A 26 -2.97 3.15 15.37
N GLU A 27 -2.78 4.30 16.00
CA GLU A 27 -2.69 4.42 17.46
C GLU A 27 -3.98 3.95 18.12
N THR A 28 -5.14 4.37 17.61
CA THR A 28 -6.46 3.92 18.09
C THR A 28 -6.61 2.40 18.01
N MET A 29 -6.18 1.78 16.90
CA MET A 29 -6.19 0.31 16.75
C MET A 29 -5.29 -0.35 17.82
N CYS A 30 -4.08 0.17 18.01
CA CYS A 30 -3.14 -0.35 19.00
C CYS A 30 -3.71 -0.28 20.42
N LEU A 31 -4.22 0.90 20.81
CA LEU A 31 -4.82 1.12 22.14
C LEU A 31 -5.99 0.16 22.38
N ALA A 32 -6.87 -0.01 21.39
CA ALA A 32 -8.01 -0.90 21.51
C ALA A 32 -7.60 -2.38 21.69
N VAL A 33 -6.54 -2.84 21.02
CA VAL A 33 -6.02 -4.21 21.18
C VAL A 33 -5.31 -4.38 22.53
N VAL A 34 -4.45 -3.43 22.91
CA VAL A 34 -3.68 -3.50 24.18
C VAL A 34 -4.61 -3.46 25.39
N ASN A 35 -5.65 -2.64 25.34
CA ASN A 35 -6.63 -2.52 26.44
C ASN A 35 -7.72 -3.61 26.42
N GLY A 36 -7.66 -4.57 25.49
CA GLY A 36 -8.66 -5.63 25.37
C GLY A 36 -10.06 -5.13 24.98
N GLN A 37 -10.16 -3.94 24.39
CA GLN A 37 -11.42 -3.31 23.98
C GLN A 37 -11.91 -3.79 22.61
N ALA A 38 -11.01 -4.30 21.77
CA ALA A 38 -11.37 -4.90 20.49
C ALA A 38 -11.75 -6.39 20.67
N THR A 39 -12.93 -6.79 20.18
CA THR A 39 -13.43 -8.18 20.25
C THR A 39 -13.87 -8.68 18.88
N GLY A 40 -13.92 -10.02 18.72
CA GLY A 40 -14.37 -10.69 17.50
C GLY A 40 -13.65 -10.21 16.24
N GLN A 41 -14.43 -9.97 15.18
CA GLN A 41 -13.95 -9.55 13.86
C GLN A 41 -13.12 -8.26 13.89
N ILE A 42 -13.49 -7.30 14.74
CA ILE A 42 -12.75 -6.03 14.88
C ILE A 42 -11.35 -6.30 15.44
N ALA A 43 -11.22 -7.22 16.40
CA ALA A 43 -9.92 -7.59 16.96
C ALA A 43 -9.02 -8.22 15.90
N SER A 44 -9.54 -9.14 15.09
CA SER A 44 -8.78 -9.78 14.02
C SER A 44 -8.35 -8.76 12.96
N GLN A 45 -9.26 -7.86 12.53
CA GLN A 45 -8.92 -6.77 11.61
C GLN A 45 -7.83 -5.84 12.14
N TYR A 46 -7.93 -5.40 13.41
CA TYR A 46 -6.91 -4.56 14.04
C TYR A 46 -5.56 -5.28 14.12
N LYS A 47 -5.55 -6.55 14.53
CA LYS A 47 -4.33 -7.36 14.60
C LYS A 47 -3.64 -7.50 13.24
N VAL A 48 -4.40 -7.72 12.16
CA VAL A 48 -3.83 -7.77 10.81
C VAL A 48 -3.11 -6.46 10.47
N CYS A 49 -3.77 -5.31 10.67
CA CYS A 49 -3.19 -4.00 10.43
C CYS A 49 -1.91 -3.76 11.25
N ILE A 50 -1.97 -4.05 12.56
CA ILE A 50 -0.88 -3.84 13.51
C ILE A 50 0.33 -4.71 13.16
N PHE A 51 0.13 -6.02 13.01
CA PHE A 51 1.24 -6.93 12.79
C PHE A 51 1.86 -6.78 11.39
N ALA A 52 1.07 -6.51 10.36
CA ALA A 52 1.60 -6.22 9.02
C ALA A 52 2.53 -5.00 9.05
N ARG A 53 2.10 -3.90 9.69
CA ARG A 53 2.90 -2.68 9.82
C ARG A 53 4.15 -2.92 10.66
N ALA A 54 4.07 -3.69 11.74
CA ALA A 54 5.21 -4.08 12.55
C ALA A 54 6.26 -4.86 11.73
N VAL A 55 5.82 -5.79 10.88
CA VAL A 55 6.71 -6.54 9.97
C VAL A 55 7.40 -5.61 8.97
N THR A 56 6.66 -4.69 8.35
CA THR A 56 7.23 -3.70 7.43
C THR A 56 8.27 -2.81 8.13
N TYR A 57 7.97 -2.34 9.34
CA TYR A 57 8.88 -1.53 10.13
C TYR A 57 10.17 -2.30 10.48
N ILE A 58 10.05 -3.53 10.97
CA ILE A 58 11.22 -4.35 11.30
C ILE A 58 12.07 -4.64 10.08
N ASN A 59 11.48 -4.99 8.93
CA ASN A 59 12.24 -5.23 7.71
C ASN A 59 13.04 -4.00 7.25
N ARG A 60 12.52 -2.79 7.49
CA ARG A 60 13.26 -1.55 7.22
C ARG A 60 14.37 -1.31 8.22
N TRP A 61 14.08 -1.50 9.51
CA TRP A 61 15.07 -1.33 10.57
C TRP A 61 16.24 -2.29 10.37
N LEU A 62 15.97 -3.55 10.01
CA LEU A 62 17.01 -4.54 9.73
C LEU A 62 17.97 -4.14 8.60
N ARG A 63 17.56 -3.28 7.65
CA ARG A 63 18.45 -2.79 6.58
C ARG A 63 19.49 -1.80 7.08
N ILE A 64 19.20 -1.08 8.16
CA ILE A 64 20.09 -0.05 8.73
C ILE A 64 20.66 -0.46 10.09
N CYS A 65 20.24 -1.60 10.63
CA CYS A 65 20.65 -2.10 11.93
C CYS A 65 22.09 -2.61 11.88
N THR A 66 22.97 -1.99 12.68
CA THR A 66 24.39 -2.36 12.76
C THR A 66 24.68 -3.38 13.88
N SER A 67 23.89 -3.39 14.95
CA SER A 67 24.04 -4.38 16.05
C SER A 67 23.50 -5.75 15.63
N ARG A 68 24.34 -6.78 15.81
CA ARG A 68 23.99 -8.17 15.51
C ARG A 68 22.95 -8.72 16.49
N GLU A 69 23.11 -8.40 17.78
CA GLU A 69 22.21 -8.85 18.85
C GLU A 69 20.81 -8.26 18.65
N LEU A 70 20.73 -6.97 18.33
CA LEU A 70 19.47 -6.30 18.02
C LEU A 70 18.85 -6.88 16.75
N ALA A 71 19.63 -7.10 15.68
CA ALA A 71 19.14 -7.70 14.46
C ALA A 71 18.54 -9.10 14.69
N GLN A 72 19.18 -9.93 15.52
CA GLN A 72 18.66 -11.25 15.90
C GLN A 72 17.34 -11.14 16.69
N ALA A 73 17.24 -10.21 17.64
CA ALA A 73 16.02 -9.97 18.40
C ALA A 73 14.86 -9.45 17.53
N LEU A 74 15.18 -8.57 16.58
CA LEU A 74 14.23 -8.04 15.59
C LEU A 74 13.73 -9.16 14.68
N GLU A 75 14.61 -10.03 14.16
CA GLU A 75 14.21 -11.18 13.35
C GLU A 75 13.31 -12.16 14.13
N ALA A 76 13.63 -12.44 15.39
CA ALA A 76 12.79 -13.26 16.25
C ALA A 76 11.40 -12.63 16.47
N SER A 77 11.34 -11.32 16.68
CA SER A 77 10.08 -10.57 16.83
C SER A 77 9.28 -10.55 15.53
N LYS A 78 9.94 -10.35 14.38
CA LYS A 78 9.32 -10.40 13.06
C LYS A 78 8.59 -11.72 12.82
N LYS A 79 9.23 -12.85 13.13
CA LYS A 79 8.60 -14.19 13.00
C LYS A 79 7.34 -14.33 13.83
N LYS A 80 7.32 -13.78 15.06
CA LYS A 80 6.14 -13.76 15.93
C LYS A 80 5.01 -12.93 15.32
N TYR A 81 5.31 -11.74 14.81
CA TYR A 81 4.32 -10.87 14.18
C TYR A 81 3.78 -11.46 12.88
N ILE A 82 4.62 -12.08 12.04
CA ILE A 82 4.17 -12.81 10.85
C ILE A 82 3.17 -13.90 11.24
N THR A 83 3.53 -14.73 12.23
CA THR A 83 2.66 -15.82 12.69
C THR A 83 1.32 -15.30 13.21
N ALA A 84 1.34 -14.22 14.01
CA ALA A 84 0.13 -13.63 14.56
C ALA A 84 -0.74 -12.95 13.48
N ALA A 85 -0.11 -12.30 12.50
CA ALA A 85 -0.81 -11.72 11.35
C ALA A 85 -1.50 -12.78 10.51
N LEU A 86 -0.79 -13.86 10.14
CA LEU A 86 -1.33 -14.96 9.35
C LEU A 86 -2.53 -15.61 10.03
N ARG A 87 -2.46 -15.84 11.35
CA ARG A 87 -3.60 -16.33 12.13
C ARG A 87 -4.79 -15.36 12.06
N SER A 88 -4.53 -14.06 12.24
CA SER A 88 -5.59 -13.05 12.22
C SER A 88 -6.21 -12.88 10.83
N ILE A 89 -5.44 -13.12 9.75
CA ILE A 89 -5.94 -13.14 8.36
C ILE A 89 -6.91 -14.31 8.16
N GLN A 90 -6.59 -15.49 8.69
CA GLN A 90 -7.47 -16.67 8.61
C GLN A 90 -8.80 -16.47 9.35
N GLU A 91 -8.82 -15.60 10.35
CA GLU A 91 -10.03 -15.26 11.12
C GLU A 91 -10.88 -14.17 10.45
N LEU A 92 -10.44 -13.59 9.33
CA LEU A 92 -11.23 -12.54 8.65
C LEU A 92 -12.48 -13.13 7.99
N ASP A 93 -13.65 -12.72 8.48
CA ASP A 93 -14.92 -12.97 7.80
C ASP A 93 -15.12 -12.02 6.61
N ILE A 94 -14.62 -12.42 5.43
CA ILE A 94 -14.72 -11.64 4.18
C ILE A 94 -16.18 -11.44 3.72
N LEU A 95 -17.11 -12.29 4.18
CA LEU A 95 -18.53 -12.20 3.85
C LEU A 95 -19.29 -11.25 4.79
N HIS A 96 -18.63 -10.73 5.82
CA HIS A 96 -19.20 -9.75 6.72
C HIS A 96 -19.58 -8.45 5.98
N LYS A 97 -20.44 -7.63 6.61
CA LYS A 97 -20.86 -6.34 6.07
C LYS A 97 -19.63 -5.52 5.62
N PRO A 98 -19.61 -5.03 4.36
CA PRO A 98 -18.55 -4.18 3.87
C PRO A 98 -18.28 -2.99 4.80
N SER A 99 -17.00 -2.76 5.09
CA SER A 99 -16.57 -1.63 5.93
C SER A 99 -15.19 -1.15 5.52
N LEU A 100 -14.90 0.12 5.80
CA LEU A 100 -13.57 0.70 5.61
C LEU A 100 -12.51 -0.09 6.40
N LEU A 101 -12.83 -0.55 7.61
CA LEU A 101 -11.91 -1.33 8.43
C LEU A 101 -11.56 -2.67 7.78
N MET A 102 -12.54 -3.35 7.18
CA MET A 102 -12.25 -4.57 6.42
C MET A 102 -11.31 -4.27 5.25
N LEU A 103 -11.53 -3.17 4.52
CA LEU A 103 -10.66 -2.75 3.42
C LEU A 103 -9.23 -2.47 3.91
N GLN A 104 -9.09 -1.74 5.01
CA GLN A 104 -7.80 -1.48 5.64
C GLN A 104 -7.09 -2.81 6.03
N SER A 105 -7.81 -3.75 6.62
CA SER A 105 -7.22 -5.05 6.99
C SER A 105 -6.79 -5.89 5.79
N LEU A 106 -7.57 -5.89 4.70
CA LEU A 106 -7.22 -6.59 3.47
C LEU A 106 -5.98 -5.98 2.80
N LEU A 107 -5.90 -4.65 2.70
CA LEU A 107 -4.73 -3.96 2.13
C LEU A 107 -3.45 -4.22 2.97
N SER A 108 -3.58 -4.24 4.30
CA SER A 108 -2.48 -4.65 5.19
C SER A 108 -2.06 -6.11 4.98
N ALA A 109 -3.02 -7.01 4.75
CA ALA A 109 -2.74 -8.41 4.43
C ALA A 109 -2.05 -8.57 3.07
N VAL A 110 -2.47 -7.82 2.03
CA VAL A 110 -1.81 -7.77 0.72
C VAL A 110 -0.35 -7.37 0.87
N ASN A 111 -0.08 -6.27 1.57
CA ASN A 111 1.27 -5.78 1.82
C ASN A 111 2.15 -6.83 2.53
N LEU A 112 1.58 -7.54 3.51
CA LEU A 112 2.27 -8.62 4.19
C LEU A 112 2.58 -9.78 3.24
N MET A 113 1.62 -10.24 2.44
CA MET A 113 1.83 -11.34 1.50
C MET A 113 2.90 -10.99 0.46
N GLN A 114 2.90 -9.75 -0.06
CA GLN A 114 3.97 -9.27 -0.95
C GLN A 114 5.33 -9.27 -0.25
N THR A 115 5.39 -8.83 1.01
CA THR A 115 6.62 -8.83 1.81
C THR A 115 7.17 -10.25 2.04
N LEU A 116 6.28 -11.25 2.11
CA LEU A 116 6.65 -12.66 2.26
C LEU A 116 6.93 -13.36 0.92
N GLY A 117 6.69 -12.70 -0.21
CA GLY A 117 6.84 -13.27 -1.54
C GLY A 117 5.68 -14.18 -1.98
N ASP A 118 4.57 -14.19 -1.26
CA ASP A 118 3.36 -14.96 -1.63
C ASP A 118 2.47 -14.13 -2.57
N THR A 119 2.89 -14.05 -3.83
CA THR A 119 2.19 -13.26 -4.87
C THR A 119 0.77 -13.78 -5.14
N THR A 120 0.54 -15.10 -5.00
CA THR A 120 -0.77 -15.71 -5.24
C THR A 120 -1.79 -15.29 -4.18
N GLN A 121 -1.40 -15.34 -2.90
CA GLN A 121 -2.28 -14.84 -1.83
C GLN A 121 -2.43 -13.31 -1.90
N ALA A 122 -1.35 -12.58 -2.21
CA ALA A 122 -1.44 -11.13 -2.41
C ALA A 122 -2.46 -10.76 -3.50
N TRP A 123 -2.43 -11.44 -4.64
CA TRP A 123 -3.39 -11.22 -5.73
C TRP A 123 -4.82 -11.57 -5.32
N THR A 124 -5.01 -12.69 -4.63
CA THR A 124 -6.33 -13.12 -4.13
C THR A 124 -6.94 -12.09 -3.16
N LEU A 125 -6.15 -11.64 -2.19
CA LEU A 125 -6.55 -10.61 -1.22
C LEU A 125 -6.82 -9.25 -1.90
N THR A 126 -6.05 -8.91 -2.93
CA THR A 126 -6.27 -7.71 -3.72
C THR A 126 -7.60 -7.78 -4.46
N ALA A 127 -7.96 -8.92 -5.05
CA ALA A 127 -9.27 -9.10 -5.67
C ALA A 127 -10.42 -8.94 -4.66
N PHE A 128 -10.26 -9.39 -3.41
CA PHE A 128 -11.23 -9.12 -2.36
C PHE A 128 -11.30 -7.63 -1.99
N ALA A 129 -10.15 -6.95 -1.87
CA ALA A 129 -10.10 -5.52 -1.61
C ALA A 129 -10.78 -4.70 -2.74
N SER A 130 -10.52 -5.05 -4.00
CA SER A 130 -11.16 -4.43 -5.17
C SER A 130 -12.68 -4.60 -5.16
N ARG A 131 -13.18 -5.80 -4.86
CA ARG A 131 -14.63 -6.03 -4.66
C ARG A 131 -15.20 -5.19 -3.52
N LEU A 132 -14.44 -4.99 -2.46
CA LEU A 132 -14.87 -4.21 -1.32
C LEU A 132 -14.92 -2.70 -1.63
N VAL A 133 -13.97 -2.19 -2.43
CA VAL A 133 -14.02 -0.83 -3.00
C VAL A 133 -15.31 -0.65 -3.83
N VAL A 134 -15.69 -1.65 -4.62
CA VAL A 134 -16.95 -1.62 -5.38
C VAL A 134 -18.16 -1.64 -4.45
N ALA A 135 -18.21 -2.56 -3.49
CA ALA A 135 -19.33 -2.72 -2.56
C ALA A 135 -19.56 -1.50 -1.65
N LEU A 136 -18.50 -0.74 -1.35
CA LEU A 136 -18.57 0.52 -0.60
C LEU A 136 -18.93 1.72 -1.49
N GLY A 137 -19.07 1.53 -2.80
CA GLY A 137 -19.33 2.61 -3.77
C GLY A 137 -18.12 3.48 -4.09
N TYR A 138 -16.94 3.16 -3.53
CA TYR A 138 -15.73 3.98 -3.63
C TYR A 138 -15.16 4.09 -5.05
N HIS A 139 -15.46 3.12 -5.92
CA HIS A 139 -15.09 3.19 -7.34
C HIS A 139 -15.80 4.31 -8.12
N SER A 140 -16.98 4.75 -7.67
CA SER A 140 -17.81 5.76 -8.33
C SER A 140 -17.74 7.14 -7.69
N VAL A 141 -16.95 7.30 -6.62
CA VAL A 141 -16.82 8.56 -5.89
C VAL A 141 -16.07 9.55 -6.78
N ASP A 142 -16.66 10.72 -7.06
CA ASP A 142 -15.99 11.81 -7.77
C ASP A 142 -15.06 12.61 -6.83
N ALA A 143 -14.29 13.55 -7.39
CA ALA A 143 -13.32 14.34 -6.61
C ALA A 143 -13.96 15.15 -5.47
N ARG A 144 -15.18 15.68 -5.67
CA ARG A 144 -15.90 16.49 -4.67
C ARG A 144 -16.43 15.61 -3.55
N MET A 145 -17.07 14.50 -3.92
CA MET A 145 -17.56 13.52 -2.96
C MET A 145 -16.42 12.94 -2.12
N LEU A 146 -15.24 12.74 -2.74
CA LEU A 146 -14.06 12.26 -2.02
C LEU A 146 -13.60 13.28 -0.99
N GLU A 147 -13.57 14.57 -1.31
CA GLU A 147 -13.22 15.63 -0.36
C GLU A 147 -14.23 15.72 0.80
N GLU A 148 -15.52 15.59 0.53
CA GLU A 148 -16.59 15.67 1.52
C GLU A 148 -16.63 14.45 2.46
N CYS A 149 -16.49 13.25 1.90
CA CYS A 149 -16.59 11.99 2.64
C CYS A 149 -15.30 11.63 3.39
N ASP A 150 -14.16 12.16 2.95
CA ASP A 150 -12.83 11.71 3.37
C ASP A 150 -12.05 12.76 4.16
N ARG A 151 -12.68 13.26 5.24
CA ARG A 151 -12.12 14.28 6.13
C ARG A 151 -10.69 13.97 6.62
N ASN A 152 -10.36 12.68 6.77
CA ASN A 152 -9.05 12.22 7.24
C ASN A 152 -8.18 11.60 6.14
N HIS A 153 -8.60 11.70 4.87
CA HIS A 153 -7.94 11.10 3.71
C HIS A 153 -7.79 9.56 3.76
N GLU A 154 -8.54 8.85 4.60
CA GLU A 154 -8.46 7.40 4.76
C GLU A 154 -9.08 6.63 3.60
N ILE A 155 -10.20 7.10 3.05
CA ILE A 155 -10.88 6.48 1.90
C ILE A 155 -9.99 6.61 0.66
N ARG A 156 -9.50 7.82 0.36
CA ARG A 156 -8.57 8.13 -0.72
C ARG A 156 -7.32 7.29 -0.61
N ARG A 157 -6.73 7.20 0.58
CA ARG A 157 -5.56 6.35 0.83
C ARG A 157 -5.85 4.86 0.57
N CYS A 158 -7.02 4.35 0.96
CA CYS A 158 -7.40 2.97 0.67
C CYS A 158 -7.62 2.73 -0.83
N ILE A 159 -8.34 3.62 -1.53
CA ILE A 159 -8.54 3.52 -2.99
C ILE A 159 -7.19 3.53 -3.70
N ARG A 160 -6.32 4.47 -3.31
CA ARG A 160 -4.96 4.63 -3.83
C ARG A 160 -4.14 3.34 -3.71
N TRP A 161 -4.07 2.75 -2.52
CA TRP A 161 -3.29 1.54 -2.31
C TRP A 161 -3.93 0.31 -2.96
N CYS A 162 -5.27 0.23 -2.99
CA CYS A 162 -5.97 -0.82 -3.72
C CYS A 162 -5.66 -0.75 -5.22
N TYR A 163 -5.71 0.44 -5.82
CA TYR A 163 -5.34 0.67 -7.21
C TYR A 163 -3.89 0.23 -7.47
N TYR A 164 -2.95 0.69 -6.64
CA TYR A 164 -1.54 0.29 -6.77
C TYR A 164 -1.34 -1.22 -6.76
N TYR A 165 -1.87 -1.92 -5.74
CA TYR A 165 -1.70 -3.37 -5.63
C TYR A 165 -2.34 -4.12 -6.79
N ASP A 166 -3.54 -3.70 -7.21
CA ASP A 166 -4.26 -4.33 -8.31
C ASP A 166 -3.47 -4.24 -9.61
N LYS A 167 -2.99 -3.04 -9.98
CA LYS A 167 -2.24 -2.86 -11.23
C LYS A 167 -0.88 -3.57 -11.21
N VAL A 168 -0.15 -3.49 -10.11
CA VAL A 168 1.17 -4.15 -9.98
C VAL A 168 1.03 -5.66 -10.06
N LEU A 169 0.08 -6.26 -9.33
CA LEU A 169 -0.08 -7.71 -9.30
C LEU A 169 -0.68 -8.24 -10.60
N SER A 170 -1.61 -7.50 -11.22
CA SER A 170 -2.16 -7.83 -12.53
C SER A 170 -1.09 -7.82 -13.61
N MET A 171 -0.22 -6.81 -13.64
CA MET A 171 0.89 -6.78 -14.57
C MET A 171 1.91 -7.90 -14.30
N LEU A 172 2.28 -8.10 -13.03
CA LEU A 172 3.23 -9.16 -12.62
C LEU A 172 2.75 -10.57 -13.03
N LEU A 173 1.45 -10.82 -12.95
CA LEU A 173 0.84 -12.12 -13.26
C LEU A 173 0.27 -12.19 -14.68
N VAL A 174 0.33 -11.10 -15.45
CA VAL A 174 -0.30 -10.95 -16.77
C VAL A 174 -1.78 -11.36 -16.73
N ARG A 175 -2.53 -10.77 -15.79
CA ARG A 175 -3.96 -11.03 -15.56
C ARG A 175 -4.75 -9.73 -15.59
N PRO A 176 -6.02 -9.75 -16.00
CA PRO A 176 -6.88 -8.58 -15.91
C PRO A 176 -6.92 -7.99 -14.48
N PRO A 177 -6.92 -6.66 -14.33
CA PRO A 177 -7.21 -5.96 -13.09
C PRO A 177 -8.53 -6.41 -12.45
N SER A 178 -8.58 -6.58 -11.13
CA SER A 178 -9.83 -6.88 -10.41
C SER A 178 -10.60 -5.62 -10.05
N LEU A 179 -9.91 -4.48 -9.95
CA LEU A 179 -10.53 -3.18 -9.71
C LEU A 179 -11.08 -2.63 -11.03
N PRO A 180 -12.39 -2.29 -11.11
CA PRO A 180 -12.93 -1.64 -12.28
C PRO A 180 -12.34 -0.24 -12.45
N ALA A 181 -12.57 0.37 -13.62
CA ALA A 181 -12.18 1.75 -13.85
C ALA A 181 -12.81 2.67 -12.78
N LEU A 182 -11.98 3.52 -12.19
CA LEU A 182 -12.41 4.51 -11.22
C LEU A 182 -13.07 5.69 -11.93
N SER A 183 -14.09 6.30 -11.33
CA SER A 183 -14.70 7.54 -11.86
C SER A 183 -13.80 8.77 -11.74
N VAL A 184 -12.70 8.65 -11.00
CA VAL A 184 -11.69 9.69 -10.85
C VAL A 184 -10.40 9.28 -11.54
N GLU A 185 -9.73 10.27 -12.13
CA GLU A 185 -8.40 10.09 -12.71
C GLU A 185 -7.40 9.61 -11.65
N PRO A 186 -6.49 8.67 -11.94
CA PRO A 186 -5.46 8.21 -11.00
C PRO A 186 -4.64 9.36 -10.40
N ALA A 187 -4.46 10.47 -11.13
CA ALA A 187 -3.80 11.68 -10.65
C ALA A 187 -4.52 12.35 -9.46
N SER A 188 -5.84 12.18 -9.32
CA SER A 188 -6.62 12.71 -8.18
C SER A 188 -6.39 11.91 -6.87
N LEU A 189 -5.86 10.69 -6.98
CA LEU A 189 -5.47 9.87 -5.83
C LEU A 189 -4.13 10.32 -5.23
N LEU A 190 -3.41 11.20 -5.94
CA LEU A 190 -2.17 11.78 -5.46
C LEU A 190 -2.47 12.74 -4.30
N LEU A 191 -1.66 12.66 -3.26
CA LEU A 191 -1.73 13.62 -2.17
C LEU A 191 -1.00 14.91 -2.57
N PRO A 192 -1.49 16.10 -2.14
CA PRO A 192 -0.84 17.37 -2.44
C PRO A 192 0.66 17.35 -2.11
N ARG A 193 1.47 17.96 -2.97
CA ARG A 193 2.95 17.91 -2.96
C ARG A 193 3.63 18.51 -1.72
N GLN A 194 2.87 18.97 -0.72
CA GLN A 194 3.39 19.63 0.47
C GLN A 194 3.12 18.77 1.71
N ALA A 195 4.07 17.91 2.12
CA ALA A 195 4.39 17.67 3.55
C ALA A 195 5.48 16.61 3.82
N ASP A 196 5.65 15.54 3.03
CA ASP A 196 6.50 14.42 3.45
C ASP A 196 7.20 13.71 2.26
N PRO A 197 8.52 13.42 2.32
CA PRO A 197 9.20 12.52 1.37
C PRO A 197 8.49 11.18 1.12
N LEU A 198 7.69 10.69 2.07
CA LEU A 198 6.90 9.47 1.92
C LEU A 198 5.71 9.63 0.98
N ASP A 199 5.05 10.79 0.99
CA ASP A 199 3.95 11.07 0.07
C ASP A 199 4.44 11.18 -1.38
N MET A 200 5.65 11.72 -1.57
CA MET A 200 6.32 11.72 -2.88
C MET A 200 6.59 10.30 -3.37
N LYS A 201 7.16 9.42 -2.53
CA LYS A 201 7.36 8.00 -2.87
C LYS A 201 6.04 7.32 -3.23
N GLY A 202 5.00 7.54 -2.44
CA GLY A 202 3.67 7.03 -2.76
C GLY A 202 3.17 7.55 -4.11
N ASN A 203 3.40 8.83 -4.43
CA ASN A 203 2.86 9.45 -5.65
C ASN A 203 3.50 8.81 -6.88
N ILE A 204 4.80 8.58 -6.80
CA ILE A 204 5.57 7.86 -7.82
C ILE A 204 5.06 6.42 -8.01
N LEU A 205 4.79 5.69 -6.91
CA LEU A 205 4.23 4.33 -7.01
C LEU A 205 2.89 4.30 -7.75
N ILE A 206 2.05 5.31 -7.56
CA ILE A 206 0.76 5.40 -8.25
C ILE A 206 0.92 5.73 -9.73
N LYS A 207 1.83 6.65 -10.08
CA LYS A 207 2.18 6.90 -11.47
C LYS A 207 2.71 5.64 -12.16
N LEU A 208 3.59 4.89 -11.49
CA LEU A 208 4.08 3.62 -12.00
C LEU A 208 2.95 2.61 -12.19
N ALA A 209 2.03 2.49 -11.22
CA ALA A 209 0.86 1.63 -11.37
C ALA A 209 -0.01 2.00 -12.58
N HIS A 210 -0.15 3.29 -12.91
CA HIS A 210 -0.83 3.74 -14.12
C HIS A 210 -0.12 3.30 -15.40
N VAL A 211 1.21 3.46 -15.46
CA VAL A 211 2.02 2.98 -16.59
C VAL A 211 1.89 1.46 -16.76
N LEU A 212 1.90 0.70 -15.65
CA LEU A 212 1.74 -0.76 -15.67
C LEU A 212 0.35 -1.18 -16.20
N ASP A 213 -0.71 -0.45 -15.85
CA ASP A 213 -2.06 -0.71 -16.38
C ASP A 213 -2.14 -0.47 -17.90
N GLY A 214 -1.55 0.64 -18.37
CA GLY A 214 -1.44 0.92 -19.80
C GLY A 214 -0.63 -0.13 -20.54
N ALA A 215 0.52 -0.53 -20.01
CA ALA A 215 1.35 -1.59 -20.60
C ALA A 215 0.62 -2.93 -20.65
N LEU A 216 -0.09 -3.30 -19.58
CA LEU A 216 -0.88 -4.52 -19.53
C LEU A 216 -1.99 -4.52 -20.59
N SER A 217 -2.66 -3.38 -20.83
CA SER A 217 -3.69 -3.26 -21.87
C SER A 217 -3.17 -3.53 -23.29
N VAL A 218 -1.89 -3.25 -23.54
CA VAL A 218 -1.20 -3.55 -24.81
C VAL A 218 -0.79 -5.04 -24.89
N LEU A 219 -0.41 -5.63 -23.75
CA LEU A 219 0.05 -7.02 -23.69
C LEU A 219 -1.07 -8.06 -23.69
N THR A 220 -2.23 -7.72 -23.11
CA THR A 220 -3.38 -8.63 -23.09
C THR A 220 -4.14 -8.55 -24.41
N PRO A 221 -4.51 -9.69 -25.02
CA PRO A 221 -5.30 -9.71 -26.24
C PRO A 221 -6.75 -9.28 -25.94
N GLY A 222 -6.99 -7.97 -25.90
CA GLY A 222 -8.30 -7.36 -26.15
C GLY A 222 -8.49 -7.14 -27.64
N ASP A 223 -9.75 -7.12 -28.10
CA ASP A 223 -10.14 -6.96 -29.52
C ASP A 223 -9.17 -6.06 -30.29
N GLY A 224 -8.46 -6.67 -31.25
CA GLY A 224 -7.21 -6.19 -31.86
C GLY A 224 -7.05 -4.68 -31.91
N ILE A 225 -6.33 -4.13 -30.92
CA ILE A 225 -5.85 -2.75 -30.97
C ILE A 225 -4.96 -2.65 -32.22
N PRO A 226 -5.31 -1.80 -33.21
CA PRO A 226 -4.52 -1.71 -34.43
C PRO A 226 -3.09 -1.25 -34.09
N ASP A 227 -2.09 -1.82 -34.79
CA ASP A 227 -0.67 -1.66 -34.47
C ASP A 227 -0.22 -0.20 -34.31
N ASN A 228 -0.86 0.73 -35.03
CA ASN A 228 -0.61 2.17 -34.93
C ASN A 228 -1.04 2.79 -33.58
N GLN A 229 -2.15 2.30 -33.01
CA GLN A 229 -2.67 2.73 -31.72
C GLN A 229 -1.88 2.12 -30.57
N ALA A 230 -1.43 0.87 -30.72
CA ALA A 230 -0.51 0.22 -29.78
C ALA A 230 0.84 0.96 -29.72
N LEU A 231 1.44 1.28 -30.88
CA LEU A 231 2.70 2.03 -30.93
C LEU A 231 2.57 3.43 -30.29
N GLY A 232 1.48 4.15 -30.59
CA GLY A 232 1.22 5.44 -29.96
C GLY A 232 1.00 5.36 -28.44
N ALA A 233 0.41 4.27 -27.94
CA ALA A 233 0.29 4.01 -26.51
C ALA A 233 1.65 3.72 -25.87
N ILE A 234 2.49 2.89 -26.51
CA ILE A 234 3.84 2.58 -26.04
C ILE A 234 4.68 3.86 -25.91
N THR A 235 4.70 4.72 -26.95
CA THR A 235 5.47 5.98 -26.89
C THR A 235 5.00 6.90 -25.76
N ARG A 236 3.69 6.96 -25.47
CA ARG A 236 3.18 7.74 -24.33
C ARG A 236 3.66 7.17 -22.99
N LEU A 237 3.60 5.86 -22.83
CA LEU A 237 4.05 5.17 -21.62
C LEU A 237 5.56 5.33 -21.39
N GLU A 238 6.36 5.34 -22.46
CA GLU A 238 7.79 5.62 -22.39
C GLU A 238 8.08 7.04 -21.86
N VAL A 239 7.33 8.04 -22.32
CA VAL A 239 7.44 9.42 -21.83
C VAL A 239 7.06 9.50 -20.35
N GLU A 240 5.93 8.90 -19.95
CA GLU A 240 5.52 8.89 -18.54
C GLU A 240 6.53 8.17 -17.64
N LEU A 241 7.13 7.08 -18.12
CA LEU A 241 8.17 6.37 -17.39
C LEU A 241 9.44 7.21 -17.24
N GLN A 242 9.81 7.98 -18.27
CA GLN A 242 10.93 8.92 -18.24
C GLN A 242 10.67 10.05 -17.24
N ASP A 243 9.46 10.62 -17.22
CA ASP A 243 9.07 11.64 -16.24
C ASP A 243 9.16 11.10 -14.80
N ILE A 244 8.71 9.86 -14.57
CA ILE A 244 8.84 9.18 -13.28
C ILE A 244 10.32 9.00 -12.91
N TRP A 245 11.16 8.60 -13.87
CA TRP A 245 12.60 8.41 -13.68
C TRP A 245 13.30 9.71 -13.28
N GLU A 246 12.96 10.82 -13.93
CA GLU A 246 13.49 12.14 -13.59
C GLU A 246 13.02 12.59 -12.19
N GLU A 247 11.75 12.37 -11.84
CA GLU A 247 11.25 12.62 -10.48
C GLU A 247 11.96 11.75 -9.42
N PHE A 248 12.31 10.51 -9.74
CA PHE A 248 13.13 9.66 -8.87
C PHE A 248 14.55 10.22 -8.69
N GLY A 249 15.19 10.70 -9.76
CA GLY A 249 16.53 11.30 -9.71
C GLY A 249 16.60 12.62 -8.93
N LEU A 250 15.46 13.32 -8.79
CA LEU A 250 15.31 14.52 -7.97
C LEU A 250 15.09 14.22 -6.47
N ILE A 251 14.83 12.96 -6.10
CA ILE A 251 14.85 12.56 -4.69
C ILE A 251 16.31 12.56 -4.26
N PRO A 252 16.71 13.37 -3.26
CA PRO A 252 18.10 13.41 -2.83
C PRO A 252 18.54 12.00 -2.41
N HIS A 253 19.40 11.40 -3.23
CA HIS A 253 20.16 10.21 -2.87
C HIS A 253 21.19 10.62 -1.82
N GLN A 254 20.77 10.76 -0.57
CA GLN A 254 21.71 10.87 0.53
C GLN A 254 22.25 9.46 0.81
N GLY A 255 23.57 9.34 0.57
CA GLY A 255 24.31 8.09 0.48
C GLY A 255 24.22 7.18 1.70
N VAL A 256 24.68 5.95 1.42
CA VAL A 256 25.01 4.83 2.30
C VAL A 256 25.32 5.22 3.74
#